data_AF-A0A655DCK3-F1
#
_entry.id   AF-A0A655DCK3-F1
#
_cell.length_a   1.000
_cell.length_b   1.000
_cell.length_c   1.000
_cell.angle_alpha   90.00
_cell.angle_beta   90.00
_cell.angle_gamma   90.00
#
_symmetry.space_group_name_H-M   'P 1'
#
loop_
_entity.id
_entity.type
_entity.pdbx_description
1 polymer ?
#
loop_
_entity_poly.entity_id
_entity_poly.type
_entity_poly.pdbx_seq_one_letter_code
_entity_poly.pdbx_strand_id
1 'polypeptide(L)'
;MLYTQAGVDGHFRTAIWVFWLDSLYRDDELYAMMLAQAYYGRDSQGNAVYGTKNAALTLFHVPVTEMACQQQVQLIYMFKAPSLYRPGSARLVESSKHYMTLCQEQIQQ
;
A
#
# COMPACT_ATOMS: atom_id res chain seq x y z
N MET A 1 0.83 3.54 22.68
CA MET A 1 1.92 2.64 22.28
C MET A 1 1.32 1.24 22.17
N LEU A 2 0.72 0.90 21.02
CA LEU A 2 -0.01 -0.36 20.78
C LEU A 2 0.78 -1.24 19.79
N TYR A 3 1.99 -1.62 20.19
CA TYR A 3 2.72 -2.72 19.58
C TYR A 3 2.93 -3.74 20.70
N THR A 4 1.88 -4.48 21.05
CA THR A 4 2.10 -5.76 21.72
C THR A 4 2.71 -6.66 20.68
N GLN A 5 4.00 -6.92 20.86
CA GLN A 5 4.79 -7.92 20.15
C GLN A 5 3.90 -9.13 19.86
N ALA A 6 3.64 -9.40 18.59
CA ALA A 6 3.46 -10.79 18.20
C ALA A 6 4.80 -11.45 18.55
N GLY A 7 4.84 -12.18 19.66
CA GLY A 7 5.97 -13.06 19.92
C GLY A 7 6.11 -14.08 18.77
N VAL A 8 7.11 -14.95 18.86
CA VAL A 8 7.33 -16.02 17.87
C VAL A 8 6.02 -16.78 17.57
N ASP A 9 5.19 -17.03 18.59
CA ASP A 9 3.88 -17.70 18.44
C ASP A 9 2.90 -16.95 17.52
N GLY A 10 2.86 -15.62 17.60
CA GLY A 10 2.00 -14.81 16.73
C GLY A 10 2.46 -14.85 15.28
N HIS A 11 3.77 -14.77 15.05
CA HIS A 11 4.36 -14.92 13.72
C HIS A 11 4.15 -16.32 13.15
N PHE A 12 4.25 -17.37 13.99
CA PHE A 12 4.02 -18.76 13.58
C PHE A 12 2.57 -18.99 13.13
N ARG A 13 1.57 -18.46 13.87
CA ARG A 13 0.16 -18.53 13.44
C ARG A 13 -0.09 -17.77 12.15
N THR A 14 0.53 -16.60 11.96
CA THR A 14 0.45 -15.86 10.70
C THR A 14 1.04 -16.66 9.54
N ALA A 15 2.18 -17.35 9.75
CA ALA A 15 2.79 -18.18 8.72
C ALA A 15 1.87 -19.34 8.29
N ILE A 16 1.17 -19.98 9.24
CA ILE A 16 0.16 -21.01 8.92
C ILE A 16 -0.95 -20.45 8.03
N TRP A 17 -1.48 -19.27 8.35
CA TRP A 17 -2.51 -18.62 7.54
C TRP A 17 -2.01 -18.26 6.14
N VAL A 18 -0.80 -17.74 6.03
CA VAL A 18 -0.19 -17.42 4.73
C VAL A 18 -0.05 -18.69 3.89
N PHE A 19 0.48 -19.78 4.45
CA PHE A 19 0.62 -21.04 3.74
C PHE A 19 -0.72 -21.63 3.28
N TRP A 20 -1.75 -21.51 4.12
CA TRP A 20 -3.10 -21.95 3.78
C TRP A 20 -3.71 -21.12 2.64
N LEU A 21 -3.53 -19.80 2.65
CA LEU A 21 -4.01 -18.91 1.58
C LEU A 21 -3.27 -19.16 0.27
N ASP A 22 -1.95 -19.33 0.33
CA ASP A 22 -1.08 -19.63 -0.82
C ASP A 22 -1.42 -20.98 -1.49
N SER A 23 -1.91 -21.94 -0.70
CA SER A 23 -2.37 -23.23 -1.23
C SER A 23 -3.73 -23.16 -1.95
N LEU A 24 -4.51 -22.09 -1.73
CA LEU A 24 -5.89 -21.96 -2.23
C LEU A 24 -6.04 -20.95 -3.36
N TYR A 25 -5.19 -19.93 -3.40
CA TYR A 25 -5.29 -18.81 -4.31
C TYR A 25 -3.98 -18.62 -5.04
N ARG A 26 -4.06 -18.14 -6.27
CA ARG A 26 -2.88 -17.71 -7.02
C ARG A 26 -2.36 -16.38 -6.46
N ASP A 27 -1.08 -16.09 -6.71
CA ASP A 27 -0.45 -14.84 -6.29
C ASP A 27 -1.24 -13.60 -6.71
N ASP A 28 -1.77 -13.57 -7.94
CA ASP A 28 -2.54 -12.44 -8.46
C ASP A 28 -3.84 -12.19 -7.68
N GLU A 29 -4.52 -13.26 -7.26
CA GLU A 29 -5.72 -13.19 -6.43
C GLU A 29 -5.40 -12.71 -5.01
N LEU A 30 -4.30 -13.17 -4.42
CA LEU A 30 -3.83 -12.72 -3.11
C LEU A 30 -3.49 -11.23 -3.12
N TYR A 31 -2.75 -10.77 -4.13
CA TYR A 31 -2.46 -9.34 -4.30
C TYR A 31 -3.73 -8.52 -4.51
N ALA A 32 -4.68 -9.00 -5.32
CA ALA A 32 -5.95 -8.32 -5.53
C ALA A 32 -6.75 -8.17 -4.22
N MET A 33 -6.84 -9.22 -3.41
CA MET A 33 -7.50 -9.18 -2.10
C MET A 33 -6.81 -8.21 -1.13
N MET A 34 -5.48 -8.27 -1.04
CA MET A 34 -4.70 -7.37 -0.19
C MET A 34 -4.95 -5.90 -0.57
N LEU A 35 -4.81 -5.58 -1.86
CA LEU A 35 -4.97 -4.22 -2.37
C LEU A 35 -6.41 -3.71 -2.27
N ALA A 36 -7.41 -4.59 -2.38
CA ALA A 36 -8.81 -4.23 -2.21
C ALA A 36 -9.17 -3.80 -0.78
N GLN A 37 -8.47 -4.32 0.23
CA GLN A 37 -8.77 -4.07 1.65
C GLN A 37 -7.72 -3.21 2.37
N ALA A 38 -6.60 -2.90 1.71
CA ALA A 38 -5.50 -2.13 2.29
C ALA A 38 -5.94 -0.75 2.80
N TYR A 39 -5.46 -0.35 3.98
CA TYR A 39 -5.67 0.98 4.56
C TYR A 39 -4.59 1.94 4.07
N TYR A 40 -4.99 3.12 3.56
CA TYR A 40 -4.11 4.12 2.97
C TYR A 40 -4.02 5.43 3.78
N GLY A 41 -4.74 5.53 4.88
CA GLY A 41 -4.74 6.71 5.74
C GLY A 41 -6.10 7.38 5.79
N ARG A 42 -6.12 8.70 5.97
CA ARG A 42 -7.35 9.48 6.06
C ARG A 42 -7.42 10.54 4.97
N ASP A 43 -8.63 10.80 4.50
CA ASP A 43 -8.91 11.92 3.59
C ASP A 43 -8.87 13.28 4.32
N SER A 44 -9.14 14.36 3.59
CA SER A 44 -9.20 15.72 4.13
C SER A 44 -10.33 15.95 5.14
N GLN A 45 -11.36 15.11 5.12
CA GLN A 45 -12.49 15.14 6.06
C GLN A 45 -12.23 14.28 7.30
N GLY A 46 -11.13 13.53 7.32
CA GLY A 46 -10.73 12.65 8.43
C GLY A 46 -11.30 11.23 8.35
N ASN A 47 -11.97 10.87 7.24
CA ASN A 47 -12.51 9.53 7.01
C ASN A 47 -11.38 8.56 6.65
N ALA A 48 -11.50 7.32 7.11
CA ALA A 48 -10.54 6.27 6.78
C ALA A 48 -10.70 5.84 5.30
N VAL A 49 -9.58 5.73 4.59
CA VAL A 49 -9.55 5.37 3.18
C VAL A 49 -8.97 3.97 3.03
N TYR A 50 -9.80 3.06 2.53
CA TYR A 50 -9.44 1.67 2.24
C TYR A 50 -9.55 1.37 0.75
N GLY A 51 -8.77 0.39 0.30
CA GLY A 51 -8.77 -0.13 -1.06
C GLY A 51 -8.04 0.77 -2.05
N THR A 52 -7.13 0.20 -2.85
CA THR A 52 -6.25 0.96 -3.75
C THR A 52 -7.01 1.83 -4.76
N LYS A 53 -8.10 1.30 -5.34
CA LYS A 53 -8.92 2.03 -6.32
C LYS A 53 -9.54 3.30 -5.73
N ASN A 54 -10.13 3.16 -4.54
CA ASN A 54 -10.72 4.28 -3.82
C ASN A 54 -9.63 5.24 -3.32
N ALA A 55 -8.53 4.72 -2.79
CA ALA A 55 -7.41 5.53 -2.34
C ALA A 55 -6.80 6.40 -3.45
N ALA A 56 -6.61 5.87 -4.66
CA ALA A 56 -6.16 6.63 -5.82
C ALA A 56 -7.08 7.83 -6.10
N LEU A 57 -8.39 7.58 -6.17
CA LEU A 57 -9.39 8.62 -6.46
C LEU A 57 -9.52 9.65 -5.32
N THR A 58 -9.56 9.20 -4.07
CA THR A 58 -9.78 10.09 -2.91
C THR A 58 -8.55 10.92 -2.57
N LEU A 59 -7.35 10.33 -2.67
CA LEU A 59 -6.11 10.94 -2.15
C LEU A 59 -5.28 11.62 -3.24
N PHE A 60 -5.35 11.12 -4.49
CA PHE A 60 -4.60 11.67 -5.62
C PHE A 60 -5.50 12.28 -6.69
N HIS A 61 -6.83 12.13 -6.59
CA HIS A 61 -7.81 12.61 -7.57
C HIS A 61 -7.61 12.05 -8.98
N VAL A 62 -7.05 10.84 -9.08
CA VAL A 62 -6.76 10.15 -10.34
C VAL A 62 -7.20 8.69 -10.23
N PRO A 63 -7.87 8.10 -11.24
CA PRO A 63 -8.15 6.67 -11.27
C PRO A 63 -6.86 5.85 -11.26
N VAL A 64 -6.83 4.69 -10.59
CA VAL A 64 -5.62 3.85 -10.48
C VAL A 64 -4.98 3.51 -11.84
N THR A 65 -5.80 3.35 -12.89
CA THR A 65 -5.39 3.05 -14.27
C THR A 65 -4.70 4.22 -14.98
N GLU A 66 -4.86 5.44 -14.48
CA GLU A 66 -4.33 6.67 -15.06
C GLU A 66 -3.23 7.30 -14.19
N MET A 67 -2.90 6.68 -13.05
CA MET A 67 -1.87 7.17 -12.16
C MET A 67 -0.51 7.10 -12.84
N ALA A 68 0.23 8.21 -12.80
CA ALA A 68 1.64 8.20 -13.16
C ALA A 68 2.42 7.28 -12.19
N CYS A 69 3.49 6.63 -12.68
CA CYS A 69 4.26 5.69 -11.85
C CYS A 69 4.68 6.28 -10.49
N GLN A 70 5.07 7.56 -10.46
CA GLN A 70 5.43 8.24 -9.21
C GLN A 70 4.28 8.26 -8.19
N GLN A 71 3.05 8.49 -8.65
CA GLN A 71 1.86 8.47 -7.80
C GLN A 71 1.57 7.04 -7.32
N GLN A 72 1.79 6.02 -8.17
CA GLN A 72 1.64 4.61 -7.78
C GLN A 72 2.64 4.23 -6.67
N VAL A 73 3.91 4.61 -6.82
CA VAL A 73 4.95 4.40 -5.79
C VAL A 73 4.57 5.08 -4.48
N GLN A 74 4.11 6.33 -4.54
CA GLN A 74 3.66 7.06 -3.35
C GLN A 74 2.46 6.40 -2.68
N LEU A 75 1.51 5.89 -3.45
CA LEU A 75 0.34 5.18 -2.94
C LEU A 75 0.76 3.90 -2.20
N ILE A 76 1.69 3.12 -2.74
CA ILE A 76 2.26 1.94 -2.06
C ILE A 76 3.01 2.32 -0.77
N TYR A 77 3.73 3.44 -0.77
CA TYR A 77 4.38 3.95 0.45
C TYR A 77 3.36 4.32 1.53
N MET A 78 2.23 4.89 1.14
CA MET A 78 1.14 5.18 2.06
C MET A 78 0.54 3.88 2.63
N PHE A 79 0.41 2.81 1.87
CA PHE A 79 0.03 1.50 2.41
C PHE A 79 1.00 0.99 3.49
N LYS A 80 2.31 1.20 3.33
CA LYS A 80 3.33 0.77 4.32
C LYS A 80 3.22 1.52 5.65
N ALA A 81 2.88 2.81 5.63
CA ALA A 81 2.73 3.63 6.84
C ALA A 81 1.61 4.68 6.69
N PRO A 82 0.33 4.26 6.70
CA PRO A 82 -0.82 5.08 6.28
C PRO A 82 -1.12 6.25 7.21
N SER A 83 -0.71 6.17 8.47
CA SER A 83 -0.84 7.28 9.42
C SER A 83 0.32 8.28 9.34
N LEU A 84 1.42 7.91 8.67
CA LEU A 84 2.66 8.69 8.63
C LEU A 84 2.76 9.56 7.38
N TYR A 85 2.29 9.02 6.27
CA TYR A 85 2.43 9.63 4.96
C TYR A 85 1.11 10.23 4.49
N ARG A 86 1.19 11.44 3.93
CA ARG A 86 0.07 12.11 3.27
C ARG A 86 0.45 12.49 1.84
N PRO A 87 -0.50 12.53 0.89
CA PRO A 87 -0.23 12.94 -0.48
C PRO A 87 0.43 14.33 -0.50
N GLY A 88 1.45 14.50 -1.34
CA GLY A 88 2.19 15.76 -1.47
C GLY A 88 3.05 16.16 -0.27
N SER A 89 3.06 15.40 0.83
CA SER A 89 3.92 15.72 1.98
C SER A 89 5.40 15.53 1.64
N ALA A 90 6.25 16.47 2.07
CA ALA A 90 7.70 16.37 1.88
C ALA A 90 8.27 15.04 2.39
N ARG A 91 7.71 14.54 3.49
CA ARG A 91 8.10 13.25 4.08
C ARG A 91 7.83 12.07 3.14
N LEU A 92 6.66 12.04 2.49
CA LEU A 92 6.32 11.00 1.52
C LEU A 92 7.22 11.09 0.28
N VAL A 93 7.41 12.30 -0.24
CA VAL A 93 8.27 12.54 -1.40
C VAL A 93 9.69 12.06 -1.14
N GLU A 94 10.30 12.46 -0.01
CA GLU A 94 11.67 12.06 0.31
C GLU A 94 11.77 10.57 0.61
N SER A 95 10.84 10.00 1.38
CA SER A 95 10.89 8.57 1.73
C SER A 95 10.72 7.65 0.53
N SER A 96 9.91 8.06 -0.46
CA SER A 96 9.63 7.28 -1.66
C SER A 96 10.67 7.45 -2.78
N LYS A 97 11.55 8.45 -2.68
CA LYS A 97 12.55 8.80 -3.70
C LYS A 97 13.39 7.61 -4.18
N HIS A 98 13.77 6.72 -3.28
CA HIS A 98 14.55 5.52 -3.63
C HIS A 98 13.79 4.59 -4.60
N TYR A 99 12.48 4.46 -4.45
CA TYR A 99 11.65 3.60 -5.30
C TYR A 99 11.20 4.29 -6.58
N MET A 100 11.38 5.62 -6.68
CA MET A 100 11.10 6.35 -7.92
C MET A 100 12.04 5.99 -9.06
N THR A 101 13.21 5.40 -8.77
CA THR A 101 14.12 4.88 -9.80
C THR A 101 13.47 3.76 -10.61
N LEU A 102 12.59 2.95 -9.99
CA LEU A 102 11.83 1.90 -10.68
C LEU A 102 10.91 2.48 -11.77
N CYS A 103 10.45 3.73 -11.61
CA CYS A 103 9.66 4.41 -12.64
C CYS A 103 10.48 4.85 -13.86
N GLN A 104 11.79 4.98 -13.73
CA GLN A 104 12.67 5.33 -14.85
C GLN A 104 13.00 4.09 -15.68
N GLU A 105 13.11 2.93 -15.04
CA GLU A 105 13.36 1.63 -15.69
C GLU A 105 12.17 1.18 -16.55
N GLN A 106 10.94 1.50 -16.14
CA GLN A 106 9.72 1.19 -16.91
C GLN A 106 9.57 1.98 -18.23
N ILE A 107 10.34 3.05 -18.43
CA ILE A 107 10.31 3.84 -19.68
C ILE A 107 11.22 3.22 -20.76
N GLN A 108 12.09 2.27 -20.38
CA GLN A 108 13.07 1.64 -21.27
C GLN A 108 12.66 0.24 -21.77
N GLN A 109 11.46 -0.23 -21.41
CA GLN A 109 10.84 -1.47 -21.92
C GLN A 109 9.64 -1.13 -22.78
#